data_AF-A0A7K2NWM5-F1
#
_entry.id   AF-A0A7K2NWM5-F1
#
_cell.length_a   1.000
_cell.length_b   1.000
_cell.length_c   1.000
_cell.angle_alpha   90.00
_cell.angle_beta   90.00
_cell.angle_gamma   90.00
#
_symmetry.space_group_name_H-M   'P 1'
#
loop_
_entity.id
_entity.type
_entity.pdbx_description
1 polymer ?
#
loop_
_entity_poly.entity_id
_entity_poly.type
_entity_poly.pdbx_seq_one_letter_code
_entity_poly.pdbx_strand_id
1 'polypeptide(L)'
;IAERTAYMTVQTAIEVGSEAALHFLRRYRDHPSEEVQRALAAAWDRFDRARYAHEILAHLSYQSYLMVTTPEDLRTLGALGGWQRLMIHGSYRVEDLTALIVPDRLTHLALDAPHPVEGLSWLSAFPRLSSVYVGTDVDGAVAGQVPAWVAEFETPSSAERTHLGE
;
A
#
# COMPACT_ATOMS: atom_id res chain seq x y z
N ILE A 1 0.27 16.93 -22.20
CA ILE A 1 -0.69 17.51 -21.24
C ILE A 1 0.13 18.03 -20.06
N ALA A 2 -0.11 19.24 -19.55
CA ALA A 2 0.60 19.72 -18.36
C ALA A 2 0.27 18.80 -17.16
N GLU A 3 1.23 18.54 -16.27
CA GLU A 3 1.09 17.54 -15.18
C GLU A 3 -0.18 17.74 -14.35
N ARG A 4 -0.47 18.99 -13.95
CA ARG A 4 -1.70 19.39 -13.26
C ARG A 4 -2.95 19.00 -14.05
N THR A 5 -2.99 19.25 -15.35
CA THR A 5 -4.13 18.91 -16.21
C THR A 5 -4.29 17.39 -16.32
N ALA A 6 -3.19 16.65 -16.44
CA ALA A 6 -3.21 15.18 -16.48
C ALA A 6 -3.79 14.61 -15.18
N TYR A 7 -3.31 15.10 -14.03
CA TYR A 7 -3.82 14.75 -12.72
C TYR A 7 -5.33 15.02 -12.59
N MET A 8 -5.79 16.24 -12.89
CA MET A 8 -7.21 16.58 -12.78
C MET A 8 -8.11 15.75 -13.71
N THR A 9 -7.59 15.43 -14.91
CA THR A 9 -8.30 14.57 -15.88
C THR A 9 -8.42 13.15 -15.35
N VAL A 10 -7.35 12.59 -14.79
CA VAL A 10 -7.35 11.27 -14.15
C VAL A 10 -8.30 11.23 -12.97
N GLN A 11 -8.27 12.23 -12.08
CA GLN A 11 -9.19 12.32 -10.95
C GLN A 11 -10.65 12.35 -11.40
N THR A 12 -10.96 13.14 -12.43
CA THR A 12 -12.32 13.19 -12.98
C THR A 12 -12.76 11.84 -13.56
N ALA A 13 -11.87 11.15 -14.29
CA ALA A 13 -12.17 9.82 -14.81
C ALA A 13 -12.35 8.78 -13.70
N ILE A 14 -11.54 8.84 -12.64
CA ILE A 14 -11.70 8.01 -11.44
C ILE A 14 -13.09 8.24 -10.82
N GLU A 15 -13.53 9.50 -10.70
CA GLU A 15 -14.85 9.83 -10.15
C GLU A 15 -16.01 9.28 -10.98
N VAL A 16 -15.87 9.23 -12.31
CA VAL A 16 -16.88 8.64 -13.19
C VAL A 16 -17.06 7.13 -12.95
N GLY A 17 -16.00 6.41 -12.56
CA GLY A 17 -16.10 5.02 -12.06
C GLY A 17 -16.70 3.99 -13.03
N SER A 18 -16.70 4.26 -14.33
CA SER A 18 -17.29 3.37 -15.35
C SER A 18 -16.26 2.55 -16.11
N GLU A 19 -16.73 1.54 -16.84
CA GLU A 19 -15.91 0.77 -17.79
C GLU A 19 -15.21 1.65 -18.84
N ALA A 20 -15.90 2.68 -19.33
CA ALA A 20 -15.32 3.65 -20.25
C ALA A 20 -14.24 4.49 -19.57
N ALA A 21 -14.41 4.80 -18.27
CA ALA A 21 -13.38 5.47 -17.49
C ALA A 21 -12.15 4.59 -17.29
N LEU A 22 -12.30 3.29 -17.00
CA LEU A 22 -11.17 2.36 -16.93
C LEU A 22 -10.38 2.34 -18.25
N HIS A 23 -11.07 2.19 -19.38
CA HIS A 23 -10.43 2.24 -20.69
C HIS A 23 -9.69 3.56 -20.93
N PHE A 24 -10.23 4.68 -20.44
CA PHE A 24 -9.58 5.98 -20.50
C PHE A 24 -8.34 6.07 -19.60
N LEU A 25 -8.41 5.59 -18.36
CA LEU A 25 -7.32 5.62 -17.38
C LEU A 25 -6.08 4.83 -17.86
N ARG A 26 -6.26 3.77 -18.65
CA ARG A 26 -5.14 3.02 -19.25
C ARG A 26 -4.18 3.89 -20.05
N ARG A 27 -4.64 5.02 -20.59
CA ARG A 27 -3.80 5.96 -21.36
C ARG A 27 -2.80 6.71 -20.47
N TYR A 28 -3.02 6.71 -19.16
CA TYR A 28 -2.20 7.40 -18.17
C TYR A 28 -1.34 6.46 -17.32
N ARG A 29 -1.44 5.14 -17.48
CA ARG A 29 -0.70 4.17 -16.65
C ARG A 29 0.82 4.27 -16.79
N ASP A 30 1.30 4.76 -17.93
CA ASP A 30 2.72 4.98 -18.20
C ASP A 30 3.13 6.46 -18.04
N HIS A 31 2.27 7.31 -17.46
CA HIS A 31 2.53 8.75 -17.32
C HIS A 31 3.64 9.00 -16.28
N PRO A 32 4.66 9.83 -16.57
CA PRO A 32 5.85 9.94 -15.71
C PRO A 32 5.62 10.65 -14.37
N SER A 33 4.56 11.45 -14.24
CA SER A 33 4.22 12.14 -12.99
C SER A 33 3.85 11.15 -11.88
N GLU A 34 4.58 11.18 -10.78
CA GLU A 34 4.28 10.38 -9.58
C GLU A 34 2.91 10.70 -8.98
N GLU A 35 2.44 11.94 -9.07
CA GLU A 35 1.10 12.31 -8.59
C GLU A 35 0.00 11.59 -9.38
N VAL A 36 0.18 11.46 -10.70
CA VAL A 36 -0.73 10.71 -11.57
C VAL A 36 -0.67 9.22 -11.23
N GLN A 37 0.52 8.64 -11.08
CA GLN A 37 0.65 7.22 -10.74
C GLN A 37 0.08 6.90 -9.35
N ARG A 38 0.27 7.79 -8.37
CA ARG A 38 -0.32 7.68 -7.03
C ARG A 38 -1.85 7.76 -7.08
N ALA A 39 -2.40 8.68 -7.87
CA ALA A 39 -3.84 8.78 -8.09
C ALA A 39 -4.42 7.49 -8.70
N LEU A 40 -3.74 6.91 -9.70
CA LEU A 40 -4.13 5.63 -10.30
C LEU A 40 -4.07 4.48 -9.29
N ALA A 41 -3.00 4.39 -8.50
CA ALA A 41 -2.89 3.36 -7.46
C ALA A 41 -4.01 3.48 -6.42
N ALA A 42 -4.31 4.69 -5.96
CA ALA A 42 -5.35 4.95 -4.96
C ALA A 42 -6.77 4.65 -5.44
N ALA A 43 -7.02 4.61 -6.75
CA ALA A 43 -8.34 4.38 -7.32
C ALA A 43 -8.72 2.89 -7.44
N TRP A 44 -7.84 1.97 -7.03
CA TRP A 44 -7.99 0.55 -7.30
C TRP A 44 -9.30 -0.05 -6.78
N ASP A 45 -9.73 0.35 -5.59
CA ASP A 45 -10.95 -0.13 -4.93
C ASP A 45 -12.25 0.35 -5.59
N ARG A 46 -12.19 1.34 -6.50
CA ARG A 46 -13.34 1.88 -7.22
C ARG A 46 -13.72 1.09 -8.47
N PHE A 47 -12.90 0.14 -8.87
CA PHE A 47 -13.08 -0.67 -10.06
C PHE A 47 -13.03 -2.16 -9.71
N ASP A 48 -13.31 -3.02 -10.68
CA ASP A 48 -13.05 -4.45 -10.54
C ASP A 48 -11.57 -4.68 -10.22
N ARG A 49 -11.28 -5.21 -9.02
CA ARG A 49 -9.92 -5.23 -8.46
C ARG A 49 -8.98 -6.08 -9.31
N ALA A 50 -9.40 -7.26 -9.74
CA ALA A 50 -8.57 -8.15 -10.55
C ALA A 50 -8.23 -7.52 -11.90
N ARG A 51 -9.23 -6.96 -12.59
CA ARG A 51 -9.04 -6.33 -13.88
C ARG A 51 -8.22 -5.05 -13.80
N TYR A 52 -8.51 -4.18 -12.83
CA TYR A 52 -7.78 -2.93 -12.64
C TYR A 52 -6.31 -3.19 -12.30
N ALA A 53 -6.04 -4.21 -11.49
CA ALA A 53 -4.68 -4.62 -11.17
C ALA A 53 -3.88 -4.99 -12.42
N HIS A 54 -4.46 -5.79 -13.31
CA HIS A 54 -3.81 -6.19 -14.56
C HIS A 54 -3.68 -5.03 -15.56
N GLU A 55 -4.72 -4.21 -15.72
CA GLU A 55 -4.75 -3.17 -16.77
C GLU A 55 -4.01 -1.88 -16.40
N ILE A 56 -3.92 -1.57 -15.10
CA ILE A 56 -3.34 -0.33 -14.57
C ILE A 56 -2.15 -0.62 -13.63
N LEU A 57 -2.37 -1.31 -12.51
CA LEU A 57 -1.33 -1.43 -11.45
C LEU A 57 -0.06 -2.13 -11.96
N ALA A 58 -0.21 -3.16 -12.79
CA ALA A 58 0.90 -3.91 -13.39
C ALA A 58 1.83 -3.03 -14.25
N HIS A 59 1.39 -1.85 -14.66
CA HIS A 59 2.13 -0.94 -15.53
C HIS A 59 2.70 0.28 -14.78
N LEU A 60 2.36 0.48 -13.51
CA LEU A 60 2.86 1.61 -12.75
C LEU A 60 4.35 1.43 -12.42
N SER A 61 5.17 2.39 -12.84
CA SER A 61 6.61 2.43 -12.52
C SER A 61 6.90 2.85 -11.07
N TYR A 62 6.00 3.65 -10.49
CA TYR A 62 6.04 4.15 -9.13
C TYR A 62 4.96 3.46 -8.29
N GLN A 63 5.38 2.59 -7.39
CA GLN A 63 4.47 1.84 -6.53
C GLN A 63 4.24 2.59 -5.22
N SER A 64 3.27 3.52 -5.16
CA SER A 64 2.87 4.18 -3.90
C SER A 64 2.28 3.20 -2.89
N TYR A 65 1.99 3.68 -1.67
CA TYR A 65 1.14 2.92 -0.75
C TYR A 65 -0.16 2.53 -1.45
N LEU A 66 -0.47 1.24 -1.38
CA LEU A 66 -1.69 0.67 -1.91
C LEU A 66 -2.49 0.12 -0.74
N MET A 67 -3.74 0.59 -0.62
CA MET A 67 -4.65 0.14 0.41
C MET A 67 -5.12 -1.29 0.10
N VAL A 68 -4.99 -2.16 1.07
CA VAL A 68 -5.42 -3.56 1.05
C VAL A 68 -6.44 -3.74 2.15
N THR A 69 -7.63 -4.25 1.79
CA THR A 69 -8.74 -4.43 2.73
C THR A 69 -9.16 -5.88 2.85
N THR A 70 -8.70 -6.76 1.94
CA THR A 70 -9.06 -8.19 1.94
C THR A 70 -7.89 -9.09 1.55
N PRO A 71 -7.90 -10.37 1.94
CA PRO A 71 -6.93 -11.35 1.44
C PRO A 71 -6.94 -11.55 -0.08
N GLU A 72 -8.07 -11.27 -0.75
CA GLU A 72 -8.17 -11.35 -2.21
C GLU A 72 -7.33 -10.27 -2.90
N ASP A 73 -7.18 -9.11 -2.27
CA ASP A 73 -6.29 -8.05 -2.77
C ASP A 73 -4.85 -8.53 -2.76
N LEU A 74 -4.43 -9.19 -1.69
CA LEU A 74 -3.08 -9.74 -1.57
C LEU A 74 -2.84 -10.83 -2.62
N ARG A 75 -3.81 -11.71 -2.88
CA ARG A 75 -3.73 -12.68 -3.97
C ARG A 75 -3.59 -12.00 -5.33
N THR A 76 -4.38 -10.95 -5.57
CA THR A 76 -4.34 -10.18 -6.81
C THR A 76 -2.97 -9.52 -7.01
N LEU A 77 -2.39 -8.92 -5.96
CA LEU A 77 -1.05 -8.33 -6.02
C LEU A 77 0.05 -9.37 -6.12
N GLY A 78 -0.10 -10.52 -5.47
CA GLY A 78 0.79 -11.68 -5.61
C GLY A 78 0.89 -12.15 -7.05
N ALA A 79 -0.24 -12.20 -7.78
CA ALA A 79 -0.27 -12.52 -9.21
C ALA A 79 0.47 -11.51 -10.10
N LEU A 80 0.68 -10.28 -9.63
CA LEU A 80 1.51 -9.26 -10.29
C LEU A 80 3.00 -9.34 -9.90
N GLY A 81 3.40 -10.31 -9.08
CA GLY A 81 4.75 -10.38 -8.52
C GLY A 81 4.96 -9.48 -7.30
N GLY A 82 3.89 -9.15 -6.58
CA GLY A 82 3.92 -8.41 -5.32
C GLY A 82 3.98 -6.88 -5.47
N TRP A 83 3.85 -6.20 -4.34
CA TRP A 83 3.82 -4.75 -4.24
C TRP A 83 4.75 -4.24 -3.13
N GLN A 84 5.43 -3.12 -3.37
CA GLN A 84 6.47 -2.63 -2.47
C GLN A 84 5.97 -1.96 -1.20
N ARG A 85 4.85 -1.23 -1.30
CA ARG A 85 4.34 -0.38 -0.23
C ARG A 85 2.87 -0.68 0.02
N LEU A 86 2.57 -1.38 1.12
CA LEU A 86 1.22 -1.81 1.45
C LEU A 86 0.69 -1.08 2.67
N MET A 87 -0.58 -0.73 2.62
CA MET A 87 -1.35 -0.25 3.77
C MET A 87 -2.48 -1.25 4.03
N ILE A 88 -2.36 -2.02 5.10
CA ILE A 88 -3.39 -2.97 5.51
C ILE A 88 -4.43 -2.19 6.31
N HIS A 89 -5.65 -2.14 5.81
CA HIS A 89 -6.75 -1.41 6.43
C HIS A 89 -7.83 -2.38 6.89
N GLY A 90 -8.26 -2.21 8.14
CA GLY A 90 -9.22 -3.11 8.79
C GLY A 90 -8.57 -4.39 9.34
N SER A 91 -9.41 -5.31 9.84
CA SER A 91 -8.95 -6.54 10.49
C SER A 91 -8.18 -7.44 9.52
N TYR A 92 -7.03 -7.93 9.97
CA TYR A 92 -6.20 -8.86 9.21
C TYR A 92 -5.79 -10.05 10.07
N ARG A 93 -5.37 -11.12 9.41
CA ARG A 93 -4.76 -12.30 10.02
C ARG A 93 -3.28 -12.35 9.64
N VAL A 94 -2.42 -12.61 10.61
CA VAL A 94 -0.97 -12.71 10.36
C VAL A 94 -0.67 -13.81 9.34
N GLU A 95 -1.41 -14.91 9.37
CA GLU A 95 -1.23 -16.01 8.42
C GLU A 95 -1.53 -15.58 6.99
N ASP A 96 -2.58 -14.77 6.79
CA ASP A 96 -2.92 -14.26 5.46
C ASP A 96 -1.83 -13.30 4.94
N LEU A 97 -1.32 -12.41 5.82
CA LEU A 97 -0.26 -11.48 5.43
C LEU A 97 1.03 -12.22 5.05
N THR A 98 1.47 -13.14 5.90
CA THR A 98 2.73 -13.89 5.69
C THR A 98 2.64 -14.89 4.54
N ALA A 99 1.47 -15.45 4.25
CA ALA A 99 1.28 -16.39 3.15
C ALA A 99 1.07 -15.71 1.79
N LEU A 100 0.42 -14.54 1.75
CA LEU A 100 -0.03 -13.93 0.50
C LEU A 100 0.83 -12.74 0.04
N ILE A 101 1.52 -12.05 0.95
CA ILE A 101 2.46 -11.00 0.57
C ILE A 101 3.74 -11.64 0.05
N VAL A 102 4.26 -11.14 -1.08
CA VAL A 102 5.53 -11.58 -1.65
C VAL A 102 6.71 -11.05 -0.80
N PRO A 103 7.46 -11.92 -0.11
CA PRO A 103 8.45 -11.51 0.90
C PRO A 103 9.54 -10.55 0.39
N ASP A 104 10.12 -10.88 -0.77
CA ASP A 104 11.23 -10.14 -1.37
C ASP A 104 10.81 -8.85 -2.10
N ARG A 105 9.55 -8.47 -1.97
CA ARG A 105 8.98 -7.29 -2.63
C ARG A 105 8.53 -6.24 -1.64
N LEU A 106 8.03 -6.65 -0.47
CA LEU A 106 7.58 -5.72 0.56
C LEU A 106 8.76 -4.95 1.15
N THR A 107 8.65 -3.62 1.14
CA THR A 107 9.65 -2.69 1.70
C THR A 107 9.03 -1.76 2.74
N HIS A 108 7.76 -1.38 2.56
CA HIS A 108 7.04 -0.54 3.51
C HIS A 108 5.68 -1.16 3.83
N LEU A 109 5.37 -1.22 5.12
CA LEU A 109 4.12 -1.76 5.62
C LEU A 109 3.48 -0.78 6.60
N ALA A 110 2.27 -0.33 6.28
CA ALA A 110 1.43 0.40 7.22
C ALA A 110 0.30 -0.53 7.68
N LEU A 111 0.09 -0.63 8.99
CA LEU A 111 -0.97 -1.39 9.62
C LEU A 111 -1.97 -0.40 10.21
N ASP A 112 -2.99 -0.04 9.43
CA ASP A 112 -4.07 0.85 9.83
C ASP A 112 -5.21 0.05 10.49
N ALA A 113 -4.83 -0.71 11.51
CA ALA A 113 -5.69 -1.51 12.37
C ALA A 113 -4.90 -1.90 13.63
N PRO A 114 -5.60 -2.27 14.73
CA PRO A 114 -4.93 -2.81 15.91
C PRO A 114 -4.01 -3.96 15.53
N HIS A 115 -2.78 -3.95 16.05
CA HIS A 115 -1.88 -5.07 15.85
C HIS A 115 -2.44 -6.34 16.53
N PRO A 116 -2.13 -7.53 16.00
CA PRO A 116 -2.58 -8.79 16.59
C PRO A 116 -2.01 -8.95 18.00
N VAL A 117 -2.74 -9.70 18.84
CA VAL A 117 -2.32 -10.05 20.21
C VAL A 117 -0.98 -10.80 20.21
N GLU A 118 -0.67 -11.48 19.10
CA GLU A 118 0.58 -12.22 18.86
C GLU A 118 1.81 -11.31 18.67
N GLY A 119 1.62 -9.99 18.55
CA GLY A 119 2.68 -8.99 18.43
C GLY A 119 3.19 -8.78 17.00
N LEU A 120 4.48 -8.47 16.85
CA LEU A 120 5.10 -8.03 15.59
C LEU A 120 6.26 -8.94 15.11
N SER A 121 6.54 -10.04 15.80
CA SER A 121 7.64 -10.96 15.45
C SER A 121 7.52 -11.57 14.04
N TRP A 122 6.31 -11.69 13.52
CA TRP A 122 6.01 -12.20 12.17
C TRP A 122 6.54 -11.30 11.04
N LEU A 123 6.88 -10.03 11.33
CA LEU A 123 7.51 -9.14 10.36
C LEU A 123 8.87 -9.68 9.86
N SER A 124 9.48 -10.61 10.59
CA SER A 124 10.68 -11.33 10.16
C SER A 124 10.48 -12.14 8.87
N ALA A 125 9.25 -12.41 8.47
CA ALA A 125 8.92 -13.03 7.18
C ALA A 125 9.27 -12.14 5.97
N PHE A 126 9.51 -10.83 6.17
CA PHE A 126 9.76 -9.85 5.10
C PHE A 126 11.21 -9.33 5.18
N PRO A 127 12.18 -10.00 4.53
CA PRO A 127 13.60 -9.68 4.68
C PRO A 127 14.01 -8.33 4.07
N ARG A 128 13.16 -7.71 3.26
CA ARG A 128 13.39 -6.40 2.64
C ARG A 128 12.60 -5.26 3.26
N LEU A 129 11.83 -5.54 4.31
CA LEU A 129 11.05 -4.55 5.02
C LEU A 129 11.97 -3.55 5.70
N SER A 130 11.83 -2.28 5.35
CA SER A 130 12.65 -1.18 5.87
C SER A 130 11.86 -0.21 6.73
N SER A 131 10.56 -0.07 6.48
CA SER A 131 9.70 0.89 7.17
C SER A 131 8.38 0.25 7.58
N VAL A 132 8.00 0.44 8.84
CA VAL A 132 6.77 -0.08 9.44
C VAL A 132 6.05 1.01 10.20
N TYR A 133 4.80 1.23 9.85
CA TYR A 133 3.89 2.06 10.63
C TYR A 133 2.80 1.18 11.25
N VAL A 134 2.54 1.35 12.54
CA VAL A 134 1.43 0.70 13.25
C VAL A 134 0.49 1.77 13.76
N GLY A 135 -0.73 1.82 13.25
CA GLY A 135 -1.74 2.84 13.58
C GLY A 135 -2.30 2.78 15.00
N THR A 136 -1.71 1.97 15.86
CA THR A 136 -2.06 1.87 17.29
C THR A 136 -0.78 1.94 18.12
N ASP A 137 -0.90 2.47 19.34
CA ASP A 137 0.24 2.44 20.26
C ASP A 137 0.57 1.01 20.64
N VAL A 138 1.86 0.69 20.61
CA VAL A 138 2.39 -0.60 21.05
C VAL A 138 3.28 -0.39 22.26
N ASP A 139 3.31 -1.35 23.18
CA ASP A 139 4.25 -1.31 24.29
C ASP A 139 5.68 -1.61 23.84
N GLY A 140 6.66 -1.35 24.73
CA GLY A 140 8.08 -1.57 24.42
C GLY A 140 8.46 -3.03 24.17
N ALA A 141 7.71 -3.99 24.74
CA ALA A 141 7.97 -5.40 24.51
C ALA A 141 7.54 -5.84 23.11
N VAL A 142 6.40 -5.33 22.63
CA VAL A 142 5.90 -5.54 21.26
C VAL A 142 6.77 -4.79 20.24
N ALA A 143 7.14 -3.54 20.52
CA ALA A 143 8.06 -2.77 19.68
C ALA A 143 9.42 -3.48 19.53
N GLY A 144 9.92 -4.11 20.60
CA GLY A 144 11.17 -4.90 20.58
C GLY A 144 11.12 -6.17 19.71
N GLN A 145 9.95 -6.57 19.20
CA GLN A 145 9.81 -7.69 18.26
C GLN A 145 10.00 -7.28 16.80
N VAL A 146 10.01 -5.96 16.52
CA VAL A 146 10.27 -5.46 15.17
C VAL A 146 11.68 -5.90 14.76
N PRO A 147 11.85 -6.48 13.56
CA PRO A 147 13.15 -6.96 13.14
C PRO A 147 14.21 -5.84 13.12
N ALA A 148 15.41 -6.15 13.57
CA ALA A 148 16.49 -5.17 13.74
C ALA A 148 16.95 -4.48 12.44
N TRP A 149 16.59 -5.01 11.27
CA TRP A 149 16.91 -4.41 9.97
C TRP A 149 15.87 -3.37 9.51
N VAL A 150 14.72 -3.28 10.19
CA VAL A 150 13.72 -2.24 9.94
C VAL A 150 14.31 -0.92 10.44
N ALA A 151 14.56 -0.01 9.51
CA ALA A 151 15.19 1.27 9.80
C ALA A 151 14.23 2.26 10.45
N GLU A 152 12.95 2.17 10.08
CA GLU A 152 11.90 3.09 10.51
C GLU A 152 10.74 2.30 11.12
N PHE A 153 10.47 2.55 12.39
CA PHE A 153 9.30 2.02 13.09
C PHE A 153 8.55 3.15 13.75
N GLU A 154 7.31 3.34 13.32
CA GLU A 154 6.46 4.45 13.74
C GLU A 154 5.12 3.96 14.31
N THR A 155 4.69 4.62 15.37
CA THR A 155 3.34 4.57 15.95
C THR A 155 2.74 5.98 16.03
N PRO A 156 1.42 6.14 16.24
CA PRO A 156 0.78 7.44 16.44
C PRO A 156 1.54 8.34 17.43
N SER A 157 1.91 7.83 18.60
CA SER A 157 2.68 8.59 19.61
C SER A 157 4.07 9.05 19.12
N SER A 158 4.67 8.35 18.16
CA SER A 158 5.95 8.76 17.56
C SER A 158 5.76 9.79 16.44
N ALA A 159 4.71 9.64 15.61
CA ALA A 159 4.43 10.51 14.48
C ALA A 159 4.04 11.93 14.93
N GLU A 160 3.30 12.05 16.04
CA GLU A 160 2.97 13.34 16.65
C GLU A 160 4.22 14.10 17.13
N ARG A 161 5.28 13.38 17.55
CA ARG A 161 6.54 14.00 17.96
C ARG A 161 7.38 14.48 16.76
N THR A 162 7.28 13.82 15.61
CA THR A 162 7.95 14.25 14.37
C THR A 162 7.30 15.52 13.80
N HIS A 163 5.97 15.67 13.91
CA HIS A 163 5.24 16.83 13.35
C HIS A 163 5.31 18.11 14.23
N LEU A 164 5.79 18.03 15.47
CA LEU A 164 5.97 19.17 16.38
C LEU A 164 7.38 19.80 16.32
N GLY A 165 8.21 19.36 15.36
CA GLY A 165 9.62 19.75 15.23
C GLY A 165 10.02 20.46 13.94
N GLU A 166 9.07 20.97 13.14
CA GLU A 166 9.33 21.82 11.96
C GLU A 166 8.65 23.20 12.07
#